data_AF-A0A2A2TDV0-F1
#
_entry.id   AF-A0A2A2TDV0-F1
#
_cell.length_a   1.000
_cell.length_b   1.000
_cell.length_c   1.000
_cell.angle_alpha   90.00
_cell.angle_beta   90.00
_cell.angle_gamma   90.00
#
_symmetry.space_group_name_H-M   'P 1'
#
loop_
_entity.id
_entity.type
_entity.pdbx_description
1 polymer ?
#
loop_
_entity_poly.entity_id
_entity_poly.type
_entity_poly.pdbx_seq_one_letter_code
_entity_poly.pdbx_strand_id
1 'polypeptide(L)'
;MKKLINNPEDFVRESLEGMAAAHADLIKINFEPTYVCRVDAPRQAKVAIISGGGSGHEPMHAGFVGMGMLDAACPGEVFTSPTPDQMLEAAKAVDGGAGILY
;
A
#
# COMPACT_ATOMS: atom_id res chain seq x y z
N MET A 1 -0.03 -23.72 18.30
CA MET A 1 -0.17 -22.56 17.41
C MET A 1 0.80 -21.48 17.89
N LYS A 2 1.60 -20.84 17.01
CA LYS A 2 2.63 -19.84 17.38
C LYS A 2 2.42 -18.45 16.73
N LYS A 3 1.35 -18.28 15.95
CA LYS A 3 1.03 -17.06 15.20
C LYS A 3 -0.19 -16.38 15.84
N LEU A 4 -0.16 -15.05 15.94
CA LEU A 4 -1.30 -14.22 16.33
C LEU A 4 -2.07 -13.84 15.07
N ILE A 5 -2.96 -14.73 14.62
CA ILE A 5 -3.79 -14.54 13.42
C ILE A 5 -5.17 -15.14 13.69
N ASN A 6 -6.20 -14.60 13.03
CA ASN A 6 -7.52 -15.21 13.00
C ASN A 6 -7.55 -16.28 11.90
N ASN A 7 -8.30 -16.04 10.81
CA ASN A 7 -8.26 -16.89 9.63
C ASN A 7 -7.05 -16.52 8.76
N PRO A 8 -6.27 -17.50 8.27
CA PRO A 8 -5.11 -17.22 7.42
C PRO A 8 -5.42 -16.41 6.15
N GLU A 9 -6.61 -16.60 5.57
CA GLU A 9 -7.08 -15.89 4.37
C GLU A 9 -7.34 -14.40 4.63
N ASP A 10 -7.68 -14.05 5.88
CA ASP A 10 -7.99 -12.67 6.27
C ASP A 10 -6.74 -11.89 6.73
N PHE A 11 -5.59 -12.57 6.88
CA PHE A 11 -4.40 -12.03 7.56
C PHE A 11 -3.92 -10.69 6.98
N VAL A 12 -3.77 -10.60 5.65
CA VAL A 12 -3.28 -9.38 5.00
C VAL A 12 -4.30 -8.25 5.19
N ARG A 13 -5.58 -8.55 4.99
CA ARG A 13 -6.67 -7.60 5.15
C ARG A 13 -6.73 -7.04 6.59
N GLU A 14 -6.78 -7.91 7.60
CA GLU A 14 -6.84 -7.51 9.01
C GLU A 14 -5.60 -6.70 9.43
N SER A 15 -4.42 -7.08 8.93
CA SER A 15 -3.17 -6.33 9.19
C SER A 15 -3.25 -4.90 8.61
N LEU A 16 -3.79 -4.76 7.41
CA LEU A 16 -4.00 -3.46 6.77
C LEU A 16 -5.09 -2.65 7.47
N GLU A 17 -6.20 -3.26 7.90
CA GLU A 17 -7.23 -2.58 8.70
C GLU A 17 -6.63 -2.01 10.00
N GLY A 18 -5.76 -2.77 10.68
CA GLY A 18 -5.00 -2.29 11.83
C GLY A 18 -4.06 -1.13 11.49
N MET A 19 -3.34 -1.22 10.37
CA MET A 19 -2.45 -0.16 9.90
C MET A 19 -3.21 1.13 9.55
N ALA A 20 -4.37 1.02 8.90
CA ALA A 20 -5.25 2.15 8.58
C ALA A 20 -5.76 2.83 9.86
N ALA A 21 -6.15 2.05 10.88
CA ALA A 21 -6.58 2.60 12.15
C ALA A 21 -5.45 3.29 12.92
N ALA A 22 -4.23 2.73 12.89
CA ALA A 22 -3.08 3.27 13.60
C ALA A 22 -2.48 4.53 12.97
N HIS A 23 -2.63 4.72 11.65
CA HIS A 23 -1.98 5.78 10.88
C HIS A 23 -2.95 6.55 9.97
N ALA A 24 -4.20 6.73 10.43
CA ALA A 24 -5.27 7.38 9.66
C ALA A 24 -4.97 8.83 9.25
N ASP A 25 -4.00 9.47 9.90
CA ASP A 25 -3.49 10.82 9.60
C ASP A 25 -2.44 10.84 8.47
N LEU A 26 -1.87 9.68 8.12
CA LEU A 26 -0.78 9.56 7.14
C LEU A 26 -1.18 8.77 5.90
N ILE A 27 -1.92 7.67 6.07
CA ILE A 27 -2.26 6.75 4.98
C ILE A 27 -3.77 6.48 4.88
N LYS A 28 -4.19 6.12 3.67
CA LYS A 28 -5.51 5.53 3.37
C LYS A 28 -5.30 4.23 2.61
N ILE A 29 -6.23 3.29 2.77
CA ILE A 29 -6.16 1.97 2.15
C ILE A 29 -7.40 1.77 1.28
N ASN A 30 -7.19 1.38 0.03
CA ASN A 30 -8.23 0.82 -0.81
C ASN A 30 -8.15 -0.71 -0.68
N PHE A 31 -9.29 -1.41 -0.61
CA PHE A 31 -9.32 -2.87 -0.49
C PHE A 31 -9.74 -3.58 -1.79
N GLU A 32 -10.17 -2.83 -2.81
CA GLU A 32 -10.68 -3.37 -4.07
C GLU A 32 -10.25 -2.48 -5.25
N PRO A 33 -9.07 -2.71 -5.87
CA PRO A 33 -8.01 -3.64 -5.45
C PRO A 33 -7.18 -3.10 -4.27
N THR A 34 -6.49 -3.99 -3.55
CA THR A 34 -5.79 -3.61 -2.32
C THR A 34 -4.58 -2.70 -2.56
N TYR A 35 -4.53 -1.48 -2.02
CA TYR A 35 -3.30 -0.68 -2.00
C TYR A 35 -3.31 0.34 -0.87
N VAL A 36 -2.11 0.72 -0.42
CA VAL A 36 -1.89 1.77 0.58
C VAL A 36 -1.39 3.02 -0.13
N CYS A 37 -1.94 4.19 0.17
CA CYS A 37 -1.42 5.45 -0.36
C CYS A 37 -1.51 6.56 0.69
N ARG A 38 -0.79 7.66 0.46
CA ARG A 38 -0.83 8.81 1.37
C ARG A 38 -2.23 9.44 1.40
N VAL A 39 -2.65 9.96 2.55
CA VAL A 39 -3.91 10.70 2.65
C VAL A 39 -3.96 11.92 1.73
N ASP A 40 -2.82 12.59 1.54
CA ASP A 40 -2.66 13.80 0.71
C ASP A 40 -2.36 13.51 -0.77
N ALA A 41 -2.49 12.26 -1.22
CA ALA A 41 -2.37 11.89 -2.63
C ALA A 41 -3.69 12.09 -3.41
N PRO A 42 -3.63 12.53 -4.69
CA PRO A 42 -2.42 12.76 -5.49
C PRO A 42 -1.79 14.13 -5.22
N ARG A 43 -0.46 14.19 -5.28
CA ARG A 43 0.30 15.44 -5.13
C ARG A 43 0.68 16.01 -6.48
N GLN A 44 0.05 17.14 -6.83
CA GLN A 44 0.26 17.81 -8.12
C GLN A 44 1.71 18.21 -8.37
N ALA A 45 2.15 18.13 -9.62
CA ALA A 45 3.48 18.52 -10.10
C ALA A 45 4.65 17.82 -9.39
N LYS A 46 4.43 16.60 -8.89
CA LYS A 46 5.43 15.75 -8.26
C LYS A 46 5.46 14.39 -8.97
N VAL A 47 6.65 13.85 -9.25
CA VAL A 47 6.79 12.45 -9.66
C VAL A 47 6.28 11.56 -8.53
N ALA A 48 5.31 10.71 -8.83
CA ALA A 48 4.82 9.73 -7.86
C ALA A 48 5.80 8.57 -7.76
N ILE A 49 6.12 8.13 -6.55
CA ILE A 49 6.98 6.97 -6.29
C ILE A 49 6.10 5.87 -5.71
N ILE A 50 6.01 4.73 -6.39
CA ILE A 50 5.24 3.60 -5.95
C ILE A 50 6.14 2.38 -5.80
N SER A 51 5.75 1.43 -4.97
CA SER A 51 6.42 0.13 -4.88
C SER A 51 5.41 -0.94 -4.46
N GLY A 52 5.85 -2.17 -4.29
CA GLY A 52 4.96 -3.27 -3.92
C GLY A 52 5.68 -4.61 -3.91
N GLY A 53 5.01 -5.61 -3.36
CA GLY A 53 5.56 -6.94 -3.19
C GLY A 53 4.64 -7.81 -2.33
N GLY A 54 5.05 -9.05 -2.10
CA GLY A 54 4.30 -9.95 -1.23
C GLY A 54 4.35 -9.51 0.24
N SER A 55 3.24 -9.68 0.93
CA SER A 55 3.15 -9.42 2.38
C SER A 55 4.04 -10.38 3.18
N GLY A 56 4.32 -10.05 4.43
CA GLY A 56 5.24 -10.79 5.30
C GLY A 56 6.66 -10.21 5.38
N HIS A 57 6.88 -9.03 4.79
CA HIS A 57 8.11 -8.25 4.87
C HIS A 57 7.92 -6.91 5.59
N GLU A 58 6.85 -6.76 6.36
CA GLU A 58 6.54 -5.53 7.09
C GLU A 58 7.76 -5.10 7.95
N PRO A 59 8.18 -3.82 7.91
CA PRO A 59 7.43 -2.66 7.40
C PRO A 59 7.48 -2.45 5.86
N MET A 60 8.28 -3.22 5.13
CA MET A 60 8.39 -3.06 3.67
C MET A 60 7.16 -3.65 2.96
N HIS A 61 6.44 -2.94 2.09
CA HIS A 61 6.65 -1.56 1.61
C HIS A 61 5.70 -0.53 2.25
N ALA A 62 4.56 -0.97 2.78
CA ALA A 62 3.48 -0.09 3.24
C ALA A 62 3.92 0.90 4.34
N GLY A 63 4.84 0.49 5.23
CA GLY A 63 5.41 1.34 6.27
C GLY A 63 6.29 2.49 5.75
N PHE A 64 6.60 2.52 4.45
CA PHE A 64 7.34 3.60 3.79
C PHE A 64 6.45 4.53 2.95
N VAL A 65 5.13 4.40 3.04
CA VAL A 65 4.19 5.34 2.41
C VAL A 65 4.11 6.61 3.25
N GLY A 66 4.60 7.73 2.73
CA GLY A 66 4.69 8.98 3.48
C GLY A 66 5.57 10.07 2.85
N MET A 67 5.70 11.19 3.55
CA MET A 67 6.53 12.31 3.11
C MET A 67 8.01 11.93 3.04
N GLY A 68 8.63 12.17 1.87
CA GLY A 68 10.03 11.87 1.63
C GLY A 68 10.31 10.45 1.13
N MET A 69 9.28 9.59 1.02
CA MET A 69 9.39 8.22 0.52
C MET A 69 8.28 7.91 -0.51
N LEU A 70 7.54 6.81 -0.33
CA LEU A 70 6.55 6.32 -1.31
C LEU A 70 5.24 7.13 -1.23
N ASP A 71 4.59 7.32 -2.37
CA ASP A 71 3.23 7.84 -2.46
C ASP A 71 2.19 6.71 -2.35
N ALA A 72 2.53 5.52 -2.82
CA ALA A 72 1.73 4.30 -2.65
C ALA A 72 2.58 3.03 -2.53
N ALA A 73 1.99 2.00 -1.91
CA ALA A 73 2.52 0.65 -1.87
C ALA A 73 1.41 -0.37 -2.16
N CYS A 74 1.72 -1.40 -2.94
CA CYS A 74 0.79 -2.48 -3.26
C CYS A 74 1.19 -3.78 -2.53
N PRO A 75 0.56 -4.11 -1.39
CA PRO A 75 0.79 -5.38 -0.72
C PRO A 75 0.03 -6.49 -1.47
N GLY A 76 0.76 -7.47 -1.99
CA GLY A 76 0.18 -8.72 -2.47
C GLY A 76 -0.09 -9.70 -1.32
N GLU A 77 -0.54 -10.90 -1.65
CA GLU A 77 -0.65 -11.99 -0.68
C GLU A 77 0.71 -12.34 -0.05
N VAL A 78 0.69 -13.11 1.05
CA VAL A 78 1.93 -13.48 1.75
C VAL A 78 2.93 -14.14 0.78
N PHE A 79 4.11 -13.52 0.65
CA PHE A 79 5.18 -13.90 -0.27
C PHE A 79 4.79 -14.01 -1.76
N THR A 80 3.75 -13.30 -2.18
CA THR A 80 3.26 -13.31 -3.57
C THR A 80 3.15 -11.89 -4.11
N SER A 81 3.69 -11.63 -5.31
CA SER A 81 3.61 -10.30 -5.93
C SER A 81 2.15 -9.80 -6.04
N PRO A 82 1.90 -8.48 -5.87
CA PRO A 82 0.61 -7.90 -6.23
C PRO A 82 0.31 -8.11 -7.71
N THR A 83 -0.96 -8.05 -8.07
CA THR A 83 -1.40 -8.17 -9.46
C THR A 83 -1.14 -6.88 -10.25
N PRO A 84 -0.98 -6.94 -11.59
CA PRO A 84 -0.75 -5.73 -12.39
C PRO A 84 -1.88 -4.69 -12.32
N ASP A 85 -3.14 -5.13 -12.20
CA ASP A 85 -4.30 -4.25 -12.04
C ASP A 85 -4.27 -3.51 -10.69
N GLN A 86 -3.83 -4.17 -9.62
CA GLN A 86 -3.60 -3.54 -8.32
C GLN A 86 -2.54 -2.44 -8.42
N MET A 87 -1.40 -2.73 -9.06
CA MET A 87 -0.33 -1.73 -9.29
C MET A 87 -0.83 -0.55 -10.13
N LEU A 88 -1.62 -0.82 -11.17
CA LEU A 88 -2.17 0.21 -12.06
C LEU A 88 -3.17 1.13 -11.35
N GLU A 89 -4.07 0.59 -10.53
CA GLU A 89 -5.03 1.41 -9.78
C GLU A 89 -4.35 2.26 -8.71
N ALA A 90 -3.33 1.73 -8.03
CA ALA A 90 -2.51 2.52 -7.11
C ALA A 90 -1.79 3.67 -7.84
N ALA A 91 -1.20 3.39 -9.01
CA ALA A 91 -0.53 4.38 -9.85
C ALA A 91 -1.47 5.53 -10.25
N LYS A 92 -2.70 5.21 -10.69
CA LYS A 92 -3.74 6.19 -11.00
C LYS A 92 -4.13 7.03 -9.79
N ALA A 93 -4.24 6.41 -8.62
CA ALA A 93 -4.64 7.09 -7.39
C ALA A 93 -3.61 8.13 -6.90
N VAL A 94 -2.34 7.99 -7.29
CA VAL A 94 -1.25 8.90 -6.89
C VAL A 94 -0.69 9.76 -8.01
N ASP A 95 -1.21 9.66 -9.23
CA ASP A 95 -0.73 10.44 -10.37
C ASP A 95 -0.95 11.95 -10.17
N GLY A 96 0.15 12.67 -9.97
CA GLY A 96 0.21 14.12 -9.84
C GLY A 96 0.45 14.88 -11.14
N GLY A 97 0.46 14.20 -12.29
CA GLY A 97 0.67 14.79 -13.61
C GLY A 97 2.14 15.03 -13.99
N ALA A 98 3.09 14.54 -13.20
CA ALA A 98 4.54 14.66 -13.49
C ALA A 98 5.23 13.31 -13.72
N GLY A 99 4.47 12.22 -13.87
CA GLY A 99 4.97 10.87 -14.12
C GLY A 99 5.04 10.00 -12.86
N ILE A 100 5.35 8.72 -13.09
CA ILE A 100 5.33 7.66 -12.08
C ILE A 100 6.65 6.87 -12.14
N LEU A 101 7.28 6.67 -10.99
CA LEU A 101 8.41 5.78 -10.77
C LEU A 101 7.91 4.55 -10.00
N TYR A 102 8.16 3.36 -10.55
CA TYR A 102 7.82 2.06 -9.99
C TYR A 102 9.02 1.40 -9.31
#